data_AF-A0A7Y3A348-F1
#
_entry.id   AF-A0A7Y3A348-F1
#
_cell.length_a   1.000
_cell.length_b   1.000
_cell.length_c   1.000
_cell.angle_alpha   90.00
_cell.angle_beta   90.00
_cell.angle_gamma   90.00
#
_symmetry.space_group_name_H-M   'P 1'
#
loop_
_entity.id
_entity.type
_entity.pdbx_description
1 polymer ?
#
loop_
_entity_poly.entity_id
_entity_poly.type
_entity_poly.pdbx_seq_one_letter_code
_entity_poly.pdbx_strand_id
1 'polypeptide(L)'
;MKNWFLLLLLSFSLTSSAQEISMDFFKNMKPRNIGPGGMSGRVTAIDVVHSNPDIMYVGTASGGLWKSTSAGIKWDPIFEDQVTASIGAVAIQQSNPSVIWIGTGEGNPRNSLNGGYGVFKSLDGGKTWKSM
;
A
#
# COMPACT_ATOMS: atom_id res chain seq x y z
N MET A 1 -41.27 47.33 -14.24
CA MET A 1 -40.36 46.65 -15.19
C MET A 1 -39.29 45.78 -14.51
N LYS A 2 -38.70 46.17 -13.38
CA LYS A 2 -37.67 45.38 -12.66
C LYS A 2 -38.12 44.00 -12.16
N ASN A 3 -39.39 43.85 -11.76
CA ASN A 3 -39.90 42.60 -11.15
C ASN A 3 -40.16 41.48 -12.18
N TRP A 4 -40.40 41.82 -13.45
CA TRP A 4 -40.67 40.83 -14.50
C TRP A 4 -39.39 40.07 -14.88
N PHE A 5 -38.25 40.77 -14.88
CA PHE A 5 -36.95 40.16 -15.16
C PHE A 5 -36.56 39.12 -14.10
N LEU A 6 -36.86 39.41 -12.83
CA LEU A 6 -36.69 38.49 -11.70
C LEU A 6 -37.62 37.27 -11.81
N LEU A 7 -38.89 37.47 -12.18
CA LEU A 7 -39.83 36.37 -12.39
C LEU A 7 -39.42 35.47 -13.56
N LEU A 8 -38.91 36.05 -14.65
CA LEU A 8 -38.33 35.31 -15.79
C LEU A 8 -37.13 34.47 -15.36
N LEU A 9 -36.19 35.05 -14.60
CA LEU A 9 -35.02 34.33 -14.06
C LEU A 9 -35.42 33.18 -13.11
N LEU A 10 -36.42 33.40 -12.25
CA LEU A 10 -36.95 32.34 -11.38
C LEU A 10 -37.63 31.23 -12.18
N SER A 11 -38.40 31.58 -13.22
CA SER A 11 -39.07 30.58 -14.06
C SER A 11 -38.10 29.73 -14.89
N PHE A 12 -36.97 30.31 -15.32
CA PHE A 12 -35.93 29.59 -16.07
C PHE A 12 -35.14 28.61 -15.17
N SER A 13 -35.00 28.93 -13.88
CA SER A 13 -34.39 28.04 -12.89
C SER A 13 -35.23 26.79 -12.62
N LEU A 14 -36.56 26.88 -12.78
CA LEU A 14 -37.49 25.78 -12.52
C LEU A 14 -37.52 24.72 -13.63
N THR A 15 -36.99 25.03 -14.81
CA THR A 15 -36.98 24.13 -15.99
C THR A 15 -35.61 23.53 -16.28
N SER A 16 -34.58 23.87 -15.50
CA SER A 16 -33.25 23.31 -15.66
C SER A 16 -33.16 21.94 -14.99
N SER A 17 -33.34 20.88 -15.77
CA SER A 17 -33.00 19.51 -15.34
C SER A 17 -31.52 19.22 -15.60
N ALA A 18 -30.83 18.62 -14.64
CA ALA A 18 -29.48 18.13 -14.85
C ALA A 18 -29.49 16.96 -15.84
N GLN A 19 -28.43 16.83 -16.64
CA GLN A 19 -28.29 15.67 -17.53
C GLN A 19 -28.02 14.41 -16.71
N GLU A 20 -28.76 13.33 -17.00
CA GLU A 20 -28.48 12.03 -16.40
C GLU A 20 -27.23 11.41 -17.02
N ILE A 21 -26.29 11.03 -16.16
CA ILE A 21 -25.09 10.31 -16.57
C ILE A 21 -25.48 8.83 -16.71
N SER A 22 -25.53 8.33 -17.94
CA SER A 22 -25.79 6.91 -18.19
C SER A 22 -24.61 6.04 -17.74
N MET A 23 -24.91 4.97 -16.99
CA MET A 23 -23.91 3.97 -16.61
C MET A 23 -23.37 3.17 -17.81
N ASP A 24 -24.03 3.23 -18.97
CA ASP A 24 -23.55 2.60 -20.20
C ASP A 24 -22.20 3.15 -20.66
N PHE A 25 -21.92 4.43 -20.40
CA PHE A 25 -20.63 5.04 -20.72
C PHE A 25 -19.45 4.39 -19.97
N PHE A 26 -19.73 3.75 -18.83
CA PHE A 26 -18.71 3.14 -17.97
C PHE A 26 -18.65 1.63 -18.07
N LYS A 27 -19.54 0.98 -18.83
CA LYS A 27 -19.62 -0.50 -18.95
C LYS A 27 -18.30 -1.16 -19.34
N ASN A 28 -17.47 -0.46 -20.13
CA ASN A 28 -16.18 -0.97 -20.60
C ASN A 28 -14.97 -0.38 -19.85
N MET A 29 -15.19 0.51 -18.89
CA MET A 29 -14.11 1.03 -18.05
C MET A 29 -13.75 0.01 -16.97
N LYS A 30 -12.57 -0.58 -17.09
CA LYS A 30 -12.01 -1.43 -16.05
C LYS A 30 -11.29 -0.56 -15.02
N PRO A 31 -11.50 -0.77 -13.71
CA PRO A 31 -10.65 -0.17 -12.70
C PRO A 31 -9.18 -0.52 -12.99
N ARG A 32 -8.29 0.46 -12.90
CA ARG A 32 -6.84 0.23 -12.98
C ARG A 32 -6.16 0.95 -11.81
N ASN A 33 -5.12 0.34 -11.28
CA ASN A 33 -4.25 1.00 -10.32
C ASN A 33 -3.53 2.17 -11.02
N ILE A 34 -3.63 3.38 -10.47
CA ILE A 34 -2.97 4.58 -10.98
C ILE A 34 -1.74 4.99 -10.15
N GLY A 35 -1.33 4.15 -9.21
CA GLY A 35 -0.37 4.48 -8.18
C GLY A 35 -0.96 5.41 -7.11
N PRO A 36 -0.23 5.67 -6.02
CA PRO A 36 -0.68 6.59 -4.99
C PRO A 36 -0.66 8.03 -5.52
N GLY A 37 -1.82 8.72 -5.43
CA GLY A 37 -1.94 10.16 -5.74
C GLY A 37 -1.42 11.08 -4.63
N GLY A 38 -0.79 10.52 -3.58
CA GLY A 38 -0.26 11.22 -2.42
C GLY A 38 1.05 10.57 -1.93
N MET A 39 1.65 11.17 -0.90
CA MET A 39 2.89 10.66 -0.31
C MET A 39 2.67 9.25 0.25
N SER A 40 3.45 8.29 -0.26
CA SER A 40 3.43 6.90 0.21
C SER A 40 4.17 6.75 1.54
N GLY A 41 4.16 5.54 2.10
CA GLY A 41 4.98 5.18 3.26
C GLY A 41 6.48 5.16 2.95
N ARG A 42 7.29 5.07 4.01
CA ARG A 42 8.75 4.93 3.90
C ARG A 42 9.11 3.45 3.76
N VAL A 43 9.78 3.10 2.66
CA VAL A 43 10.50 1.84 2.53
C VAL A 43 11.84 2.00 3.22
N THR A 44 12.12 1.10 4.15
CA THR A 44 13.29 1.16 5.05
C THR A 44 14.23 -0.01 4.83
N ALA A 45 13.73 -1.12 4.28
CA ALA A 45 14.52 -2.29 3.93
C ALA A 45 13.98 -2.98 2.68
N ILE A 46 14.86 -3.56 1.88
CA ILE A 46 14.52 -4.40 0.74
C ILE A 46 15.54 -5.53 0.63
N ASP A 47 15.06 -6.73 0.33
CA ASP A 47 15.91 -7.84 -0.10
C ASP A 47 15.17 -8.70 -1.14
N VAL A 48 15.92 -9.46 -1.93
CA VAL A 48 15.45 -10.19 -3.11
C VAL A 48 16.09 -11.57 -3.21
N VAL A 49 15.36 -12.54 -3.75
CA VAL A 49 15.92 -13.86 -4.07
C VAL A 49 16.77 -13.76 -5.33
N HIS A 50 18.09 -13.98 -5.22
CA HIS A 50 19.01 -13.73 -6.33
C HIS A 50 18.76 -14.63 -7.55
N SER A 51 18.37 -15.89 -7.32
CA SER A 51 18.05 -16.84 -8.39
C SER A 51 16.71 -16.59 -9.06
N ASN A 52 15.80 -15.83 -8.42
CA ASN A 52 14.52 -15.42 -8.95
C ASN A 52 14.11 -14.04 -8.40
N PRO A 53 14.55 -12.94 -9.04
CA PRO A 53 14.29 -11.59 -8.56
C PRO A 53 12.82 -11.17 -8.55
N ASP A 54 11.92 -11.96 -9.14
CA ASP A 54 10.48 -11.72 -9.02
C ASP A 54 10.00 -11.85 -7.57
N ILE A 55 10.75 -12.60 -6.75
CA ILE A 55 10.50 -12.78 -5.32
C ILE A 55 11.32 -11.77 -4.53
N MET A 56 10.63 -10.80 -3.94
CA MET A 56 11.24 -9.72 -3.17
C MET A 56 10.42 -9.38 -1.93
N TYR A 57 11.10 -8.83 -0.94
CA TYR A 57 10.54 -8.47 0.35
C TYR A 57 10.89 -7.04 0.68
N VAL A 58 9.90 -6.28 1.12
CA VAL A 58 10.04 -4.85 1.43
C VAL A 58 9.55 -4.60 2.84
N GLY A 59 10.45 -4.10 3.68
CA GLY A 59 10.15 -3.59 5.01
C GLY A 59 9.81 -2.12 4.97
N THR A 60 8.83 -1.71 5.77
CA THR A 60 8.41 -0.32 5.87
C THR A 60 8.48 0.20 7.30
N ALA A 61 8.58 1.51 7.46
CA ALA A 61 8.76 2.14 8.78
C ALA A 61 7.56 1.93 9.74
N SER A 62 6.34 1.75 9.22
CA SER A 62 5.13 1.60 10.06
C SER A 62 4.01 0.80 9.38
N GLY A 63 4.29 0.16 8.23
CA GLY A 63 3.30 -0.56 7.44
C GLY A 63 3.63 -2.04 7.27
N GLY A 64 4.52 -2.60 8.10
CA GLY A 64 4.86 -4.02 8.11
C GLY A 64 5.83 -4.45 7.01
N LEU A 65 5.85 -5.76 6.77
CA LEU A 65 6.65 -6.44 5.76
C LEU A 65 5.75 -6.93 4.63
N TRP A 66 6.17 -6.63 3.40
CA TRP A 66 5.46 -6.96 2.17
C TRP A 66 6.28 -7.90 1.31
N LYS A 67 5.60 -8.82 0.64
CA LYS A 67 6.20 -9.76 -0.32
C LYS A 67 5.61 -9.57 -1.70
N SER A 68 6.47 -9.59 -2.72
CA SER A 68 6.05 -9.76 -4.12
C SER A 68 6.57 -11.08 -4.65
N THR A 69 5.82 -11.66 -5.58
CA THR A 69 6.24 -12.78 -6.46
C THR A 69 6.04 -12.42 -7.93
N SER A 70 6.09 -11.12 -8.23
CA SER A 70 5.71 -10.54 -9.53
C SER A 70 6.60 -9.35 -9.89
N ALA A 71 7.87 -9.37 -9.48
CA ALA A 71 8.84 -8.30 -9.73
C ALA A 71 8.35 -6.92 -9.25
N GLY A 72 7.56 -6.87 -8.17
CA GLY A 72 7.03 -5.63 -7.60
C GLY A 72 5.73 -5.11 -8.20
N ILE A 73 5.05 -5.87 -9.08
CA ILE A 73 3.73 -5.51 -9.63
C ILE A 73 2.61 -5.64 -8.58
N LYS A 74 2.60 -6.74 -7.83
CA LYS A 74 1.66 -7.03 -6.73
C LYS A 74 2.43 -7.28 -5.44
N TRP A 75 1.86 -6.85 -4.32
CA TRP A 75 2.41 -7.03 -2.98
C TRP A 75 1.36 -7.59 -2.04
N ASP A 76 1.76 -8.55 -1.21
CA ASP A 76 0.93 -9.12 -0.15
C ASP A 76 1.62 -8.84 1.21
N PRO A 77 0.88 -8.37 2.23
CA PRO A 77 1.42 -8.18 3.57
C PRO A 77 1.62 -9.54 4.24
N ILE A 78 2.73 -9.73 4.96
CA ILE A 78 3.12 -11.03 5.53
C ILE A 78 3.61 -10.95 6.98
N PHE A 79 3.39 -9.83 7.68
CA PHE A 79 3.80 -9.62 9.08
C PHE A 79 2.73 -8.87 9.89
N GLU A 80 1.45 -9.19 9.65
CA GLU A 80 0.31 -8.44 10.22
C GLU A 80 0.02 -8.80 11.69
N ASP A 81 0.23 -10.06 12.09
CA ASP A 81 -0.17 -10.57 13.42
C ASP A 81 0.94 -10.44 14.46
N GLN A 82 1.72 -9.36 14.41
CA GLN A 82 2.94 -9.19 15.21
C GLN A 82 2.88 -7.90 16.01
N VAL A 83 3.67 -7.85 17.08
CA VAL A 83 3.63 -6.75 18.07
C VAL A 83 4.05 -5.38 17.49
N THR A 84 4.69 -5.36 16.33
CA THR A 84 5.11 -4.14 15.64
C THR A 84 5.01 -4.28 14.13
N ALA A 85 4.69 -3.16 13.47
CA ALA A 85 4.71 -3.03 12.02
C ALA A 85 5.97 -2.28 11.54
N SER A 86 6.91 -1.99 12.42
CA SER A 86 8.15 -1.27 12.09
C SER A 86 9.22 -2.25 11.65
N ILE A 87 9.62 -2.22 10.38
CA ILE A 87 10.66 -3.10 9.82
C ILE A 87 11.85 -2.25 9.38
N GLY A 88 13.05 -2.55 9.88
CA GLY A 88 14.27 -1.79 9.60
C GLY A 88 15.34 -2.59 8.88
N ALA A 89 15.22 -3.91 8.88
CA ALA A 89 16.12 -4.80 8.18
C ALA A 89 15.37 -6.03 7.67
N VAL A 90 15.76 -6.52 6.49
CA VAL A 90 15.28 -7.77 5.89
C VAL A 90 16.50 -8.48 5.32
N ALA A 91 16.61 -9.78 5.57
CA ALA A 91 17.65 -10.63 5.01
C ALA A 91 17.09 -12.00 4.65
N ILE A 92 17.29 -12.41 3.41
CA ILE A 92 16.86 -13.69 2.86
C ILE A 92 18.09 -14.60 2.78
N GLN A 93 17.96 -15.81 3.31
CA GLN A 93 19.01 -16.80 3.13
C GLN A 93 19.00 -17.29 1.68
N GLN A 94 19.99 -16.88 0.89
CA GLN A 94 20.02 -17.20 -0.55
C GLN A 94 20.13 -18.71 -0.85
N SER A 95 20.73 -19.50 0.04
CA SER A 95 20.78 -20.97 -0.09
C SER A 95 19.46 -21.67 0.25
N ASN A 96 18.55 -21.00 0.96
CA ASN A 96 17.19 -21.47 1.21
C ASN A 96 16.26 -20.25 1.42
N PRO A 97 15.66 -19.71 0.35
CA PRO A 97 14.82 -18.51 0.42
C PRO A 97 13.54 -18.61 1.27
N SER A 98 13.25 -19.79 1.85
CA SER A 98 12.19 -19.93 2.85
C SER A 98 12.62 -19.38 4.21
N VAL A 99 13.93 -19.27 4.45
CA VAL A 99 14.48 -18.70 5.69
C VAL A 99 14.67 -17.19 5.51
N ILE A 100 13.93 -16.43 6.30
CA ILE A 100 13.94 -14.97 6.27
C ILE A 100 14.16 -14.47 7.68
N TRP A 101 15.04 -13.48 7.81
CA TRP A 101 15.28 -12.74 9.03
C TRP A 101 14.83 -11.30 8.84
N ILE A 102 14.18 -10.75 9.86
CA ILE A 102 13.85 -9.32 9.89
C ILE A 102 14.27 -8.71 11.22
N GLY A 103 14.80 -7.51 11.14
CA GLY A 103 15.01 -6.63 12.30
C GLY A 103 13.86 -5.63 12.36
N THR A 104 13.19 -5.57 13.50
CA THR A 104 12.10 -4.62 13.72
C THR A 104 12.59 -3.30 14.32
N GLY A 105 11.82 -2.23 14.12
CA GLY A 105 12.22 -0.85 14.39
C GLY A 105 12.71 -0.14 13.13
N GLU A 106 12.85 1.18 13.17
CA GLU A 106 13.32 1.98 12.02
C GLU A 106 14.35 3.03 12.47
N GLY A 107 15.42 3.19 11.70
CA GLY A 107 16.56 4.06 12.02
C GLY A 107 16.50 5.45 11.39
N ASN A 108 15.39 5.82 10.76
CA ASN A 108 15.17 7.06 10.03
C ASN A 108 14.02 7.89 10.65
N PRO A 109 13.98 8.15 11.97
CA PRO A 109 12.89 8.88 12.60
C PRO A 109 12.73 10.27 11.98
N ARG A 110 11.48 10.67 11.73
CA ARG A 110 11.14 12.03 11.27
C ARG A 110 10.13 12.67 12.22
N ASN A 111 8.85 12.61 11.86
CA ASN A 111 7.75 13.17 12.65
C ASN A 111 7.05 12.10 13.51
N SER A 112 7.31 10.82 13.23
CA SER A 112 6.78 9.65 13.93
C SER A 112 7.82 8.53 13.90
N LEU A 113 7.82 7.69 14.93
CA LEU A 113 8.66 6.52 15.07
C LEU A 113 7.88 5.42 15.77
N ASN A 114 7.96 4.20 15.25
CA ASN A 114 7.52 2.99 15.92
C ASN A 114 8.75 2.20 16.39
N GLY A 115 8.78 1.85 17.68
CA GLY A 115 9.85 1.06 18.28
C GLY A 115 9.96 -0.35 17.68
N GLY A 116 11.17 -0.91 17.78
CA GLY A 116 11.44 -2.30 17.46
C GLY A 116 11.18 -3.24 18.64
N TYR A 117 10.92 -4.49 18.32
CA TYR A 117 10.73 -5.60 19.26
C TYR A 117 11.75 -6.74 18.98
N GLY A 118 12.93 -6.37 18.52
CA GLY A 118 14.02 -7.31 18.24
C GLY A 118 13.93 -7.96 16.87
N VAL A 119 14.41 -9.21 16.80
CA VAL A 119 14.60 -9.95 15.55
C VAL A 119 13.55 -11.06 15.44
N PHE A 120 12.99 -11.20 14.24
CA PHE A 120 12.06 -12.28 13.91
C PHE A 120 12.63 -13.14 12.80
N LYS A 121 12.29 -14.43 12.85
CA LYS A 121 12.70 -15.43 11.86
C LYS A 121 11.49 -16.16 11.30
N SER A 122 11.46 -16.32 9.99
CA SER A 122 10.56 -17.25 9.30
C SER A 122 11.35 -18.42 8.71
N LEU A 123 10.72 -19.59 8.63
CA LEU A 123 11.25 -20.80 7.98
C LEU A 123 10.41 -21.25 6.77
N ASP A 124 9.33 -20.52 6.47
CA ASP A 124 8.31 -20.90 5.49
C ASP A 124 8.01 -19.78 4.48
N GLY A 125 8.98 -18.89 4.28
CA GLY A 125 8.89 -17.80 3.30
C GLY A 125 7.95 -16.68 3.73
N GLY A 126 7.79 -16.48 5.05
CA GLY A 126 7.02 -15.40 5.66
C GLY A 126 5.59 -15.77 6.04
N LYS A 127 5.21 -17.05 6.07
CA LYS A 127 3.86 -17.45 6.49
C LYS A 127 3.73 -17.48 8.01
N THR A 128 4.80 -17.88 8.70
CA THR A 128 4.89 -17.85 10.15
C THR A 128 6.20 -17.21 10.61
N TRP A 129 6.15 -16.61 11.79
CA TRP A 129 7.25 -15.87 12.39
C TRP A 129 7.49 -16.30 13.83
N LYS A 130 8.76 -16.42 14.19
CA LYS A 130 9.21 -16.66 15.55
C LYS A 130 10.04 -15.48 16.03
N SER A 131 9.67 -14.90 17.17
CA SER A 131 10.51 -13.96 17.90
C SER A 131 11.73 -14.71 18.44
N MET A 132 12.91 -14.12 18.29
CA MET A 132 14.19 -14.70 18.70
C MET A 132 14.68 -14.21 20.05
#